data_AF-A0A941VAJ1-F1
#
_entry.id   AF-A0A941VAJ1-F1
#
_cell.length_a   1.000
_cell.length_b   1.000
_cell.length_c   1.000
_cell.angle_alpha   90.00
_cell.angle_beta   90.00
_cell.angle_gamma   90.00
#
_symmetry.space_group_name_H-M   'P 1'
#
loop_
_entity.id
_entity.type
_entity.pdbx_description
1 polymer ?
#
loop_
_entity_poly.entity_id
_entity_poly.type
_entity_poly.pdbx_seq_one_letter_code
_entity_poly.pdbx_strand_id
1 'polypeptide(L)'
;MNSFNPTIRRFLTVSAMALALPLSALAQETASSAPAAKAGDVRRPLMAHGNHGIHHGSAGAAHGAMFALRGLDLSPAQREQVKALFDAQRPAFQEKSKAVHEARVALHQLSLSDKYTPERAAELAQDVAQKDSAQLLFMAEQGNKLAKILTPEQRSKMLERLQARAGKTERR
;
A
#
# COMPACT_ATOMS: atom_id res chain seq x y z
N MET A 1 55.26 16.70 -18.04
CA MET A 1 53.93 16.25 -18.53
C MET A 1 53.33 15.43 -17.39
N ASN A 2 52.22 15.75 -16.72
CA ASN A 2 51.15 16.71 -16.96
C ASN A 2 50.59 17.18 -15.60
N SER A 3 50.35 18.49 -15.50
CA SER A 3 49.67 19.16 -14.39
C SER A 3 48.16 18.96 -14.51
N PHE A 4 47.49 18.48 -13.46
CA PHE A 4 46.03 18.39 -13.41
C PHE A 4 45.42 19.76 -13.05
N ASN A 5 44.70 20.37 -14.00
CA ASN A 5 43.89 21.58 -13.81
C ASN A 5 42.49 21.23 -13.29
N PRO A 6 42.01 21.80 -12.16
CA PRO A 6 40.62 21.67 -11.74
C PRO A 6 39.81 22.91 -12.13
N THR A 7 39.30 22.95 -13.36
CA THR A 7 38.22 23.89 -13.74
C THR A 7 36.90 23.13 -13.81
N ILE A 8 36.29 22.87 -12.65
CA ILE A 8 34.91 22.41 -12.58
C ILE A 8 34.01 23.62 -12.81
N ARG A 9 33.52 23.78 -14.04
CA ARG A 9 32.49 24.76 -14.38
C ARG A 9 31.18 24.38 -13.69
N ARG A 10 30.68 25.29 -12.87
CA ARG A 10 29.39 25.21 -12.16
C ARG A 10 28.26 25.21 -13.19
N PHE A 11 27.49 24.14 -13.28
CA PHE A 11 26.22 24.13 -13.98
C PHE A 11 25.14 24.69 -13.05
N LEU A 12 24.72 25.93 -13.30
CA LEU A 12 23.53 26.54 -12.71
C LEU A 12 22.42 26.52 -13.77
N THR A 13 21.53 25.53 -13.70
CA THR A 13 20.26 25.53 -14.42
C THR A 13 19.14 25.82 -13.43
N VAL A 14 18.75 27.10 -13.33
CA VAL A 14 17.49 27.49 -12.66
C VAL A 14 16.44 27.58 -13.76
N SER A 15 15.59 26.56 -13.85
CA SER A 15 14.40 26.61 -14.70
C SER A 15 13.28 27.26 -13.90
N ALA A 16 12.87 28.46 -14.31
CA ALA A 16 11.73 29.17 -13.75
C ALA A 16 10.46 28.71 -14.48
N MET A 17 9.61 27.92 -13.81
CA MET A 17 8.20 27.80 -14.18
C MET A 17 7.39 28.68 -13.25
N ALA A 18 7.04 29.87 -13.74
CA ALA A 18 5.93 30.66 -13.23
C ALA A 18 4.77 30.45 -14.19
N LEU A 19 3.64 29.93 -13.71
CA LEU A 19 2.33 30.15 -14.32
C LEU A 19 1.23 30.06 -13.25
N ALA A 20 0.31 31.00 -13.39
CA ALA A 20 -0.56 31.56 -12.36
C ALA A 20 -1.78 30.70 -11.99
N LEU A 21 -2.25 30.86 -10.75
CA LEU A 21 -3.64 30.64 -10.29
C LEU A 21 -4.56 31.76 -10.87
N PRO A 22 -5.92 31.83 -10.68
CA PRO A 22 -6.81 31.04 -9.81
C PRO A 22 -8.26 30.75 -10.32
N LEU A 23 -9.05 30.10 -9.45
CA LEU A 23 -10.50 30.26 -9.17
C LEU A 23 -11.57 29.89 -10.23
N SER A 24 -12.47 28.98 -9.84
CA SER A 24 -13.93 29.24 -9.84
C SER A 24 -14.64 28.28 -8.89
N ALA A 25 -15.22 28.85 -7.83
CA ALA A 25 -16.20 28.22 -6.96
C ALA A 25 -17.58 28.33 -7.61
N LEU A 26 -18.35 27.25 -7.59
CA LEU A 26 -19.81 27.32 -7.69
C LEU A 26 -20.40 26.44 -6.60
N ALA A 27 -20.99 27.11 -5.61
CA ALA A 27 -21.96 26.55 -4.69
C ALA A 27 -23.28 26.36 -5.45
N GLN A 28 -23.96 25.24 -5.22
CA GLN A 28 -25.41 25.19 -5.39
C GLN A 28 -26.01 24.31 -4.31
N GLU A 29 -26.54 24.98 -3.28
CA GLU A 29 -27.59 24.46 -2.42
C GLU A 29 -28.88 24.37 -3.24
N THR A 30 -29.57 23.24 -3.18
CA THR A 30 -31.03 23.23 -3.19
C THR A 30 -31.53 22.20 -2.17
N ALA A 31 -32.41 22.70 -1.30
CA ALA A 31 -32.99 22.01 -0.17
C ALA A 31 -34.27 21.22 -0.55
N SER A 32 -34.75 20.46 0.45
CA SER A 32 -36.08 19.82 0.61
C SER A 32 -36.20 18.42 -0.01
N SER A 33 -36.73 17.39 0.66
CA SER A 33 -37.74 17.33 1.72
C SER A 33 -37.74 15.95 2.41
N ALA A 34 -38.11 15.91 3.70
CA ALA A 34 -38.49 14.72 4.49
C ALA A 34 -39.98 14.31 4.17
N PRO A 35 -40.61 13.21 4.68
CA PRO A 35 -40.35 12.47 5.93
C PRO A 35 -40.48 10.92 5.89
N ALA A 36 -40.32 10.34 7.08
CA ALA A 36 -40.31 8.91 7.42
C ALA A 36 -41.64 8.16 7.21
N ALA A 37 -41.53 6.86 6.90
CA ALA A 37 -42.58 5.87 7.07
C ALA A 37 -42.06 4.70 7.93
N LYS A 38 -42.85 4.33 8.94
CA LYS A 38 -42.64 3.23 9.90
C LYS A 38 -43.51 2.02 9.51
N ALA A 39 -43.19 0.88 10.14
CA ALA A 39 -43.85 -0.43 10.09
C ALA A 39 -43.40 -1.30 8.90
N GLY A 40 -42.93 -2.54 9.07
CA GLY A 40 -42.96 -3.44 10.21
C GLY A 40 -43.23 -4.81 9.62
N ASP A 41 -42.22 -5.67 9.50
CA ASP A 41 -42.48 -7.10 9.28
C ASP A 41 -41.33 -7.96 9.79
N VAL A 42 -41.68 -8.86 10.70
CA VAL A 42 -40.79 -9.78 11.39
C VAL A 42 -40.49 -10.93 10.44
N ARG A 43 -39.35 -10.86 9.74
CA ARG A 43 -38.78 -12.02 9.05
C ARG A 43 -37.47 -12.40 9.74
N ARG A 44 -37.51 -13.59 10.36
CA ARG A 44 -36.40 -14.33 10.99
C ARG A 44 -35.06 -14.07 10.27
N PRO A 45 -33.95 -13.81 10.99
CA PRO A 45 -32.65 -13.75 10.34
C PRO A 45 -32.32 -15.14 9.81
N LEU A 46 -32.32 -15.26 8.48
CA LEU A 46 -31.62 -16.34 7.80
C LEU A 46 -30.17 -16.26 8.26
N MET A 47 -29.69 -17.31 8.94
CA MET A 47 -28.29 -17.41 9.32
C MET A 47 -27.43 -17.23 8.06
N ALA A 48 -26.82 -16.05 7.95
CA ALA A 48 -25.79 -15.76 6.98
C ALA A 48 -24.63 -16.73 7.25
N HIS A 49 -24.60 -17.82 6.50
CA HIS A 49 -23.46 -18.71 6.44
C HIS A 49 -22.24 -17.86 6.11
N GLY A 50 -21.20 -18.07 6.93
CA GLY A 50 -20.06 -17.18 7.09
C GLY A 50 -19.55 -16.62 5.77
N ASN A 51 -19.54 -15.29 5.72
CA ASN A 51 -18.67 -14.50 4.88
C ASN A 51 -17.23 -14.93 5.19
N HIS A 52 -16.77 -16.00 4.55
CA HIS A 52 -15.36 -16.35 4.49
C HIS A 52 -14.71 -15.21 3.73
N GLY A 53 -14.19 -14.27 4.52
CA GLY A 53 -13.68 -13.00 4.06
C GLY A 53 -12.72 -13.20 2.90
N ILE A 54 -12.87 -12.34 1.90
CA ILE A 54 -11.87 -12.10 0.88
C ILE A 54 -10.60 -11.61 1.59
N HIS A 55 -9.79 -12.55 2.07
CA HIS A 55 -8.57 -12.31 2.86
C HIS A 55 -7.28 -12.62 2.08
N HIS A 56 -7.32 -12.62 0.74
CA HIS A 56 -6.15 -13.02 -0.05
C HIS A 56 -5.52 -11.94 -0.95
N GLY A 57 -6.06 -10.72 -1.03
CA GLY A 57 -5.57 -9.75 -2.02
C GLY A 57 -4.59 -8.67 -1.55
N SER A 58 -4.52 -8.34 -0.26
CA SER A 58 -3.80 -7.13 0.21
C SER A 58 -2.76 -7.39 1.31
N ALA A 59 -2.81 -8.55 1.98
CA ALA A 59 -1.84 -8.92 3.00
C ALA A 59 -0.53 -9.54 2.44
N GLY A 60 -0.42 -9.73 1.12
CA GLY A 60 0.57 -10.61 0.50
C GLY A 60 2.03 -10.20 0.71
N ALA A 61 2.33 -8.90 0.71
CA ALA A 61 3.72 -8.45 0.78
C ALA A 61 4.27 -8.49 2.23
N ALA A 62 3.52 -7.99 3.23
CA ALA A 62 3.99 -7.97 4.63
C ALA A 62 3.93 -9.32 5.30
N HIS A 63 2.90 -10.12 4.98
CA HIS A 63 2.96 -11.54 5.32
C HIS A 63 4.12 -12.22 4.57
N GLY A 64 4.38 -11.86 3.31
CA GLY A 64 5.47 -12.41 2.50
C GLY A 64 6.84 -12.30 3.17
N ALA A 65 7.22 -11.10 3.64
CA ALA A 65 8.48 -10.88 4.34
C ALA A 65 8.56 -11.62 5.68
N MET A 66 7.48 -11.59 6.47
CA MET A 66 7.44 -12.27 7.77
C MET A 66 7.48 -13.80 7.61
N PHE A 67 6.86 -14.34 6.56
CA PHE A 67 6.98 -15.76 6.22
C PHE A 67 8.34 -16.13 5.62
N ALA A 68 9.01 -15.24 4.89
CA ALA A 68 10.33 -15.51 4.33
C ALA A 68 11.40 -15.69 5.42
N LEU A 69 11.21 -15.04 6.57
CA LEU A 69 12.01 -15.25 7.78
C LEU A 69 11.73 -16.59 8.47
N ARG A 70 10.58 -17.21 8.21
CA ARG A 70 10.15 -18.44 8.90
C ARG A 70 11.03 -19.61 8.46
N GLY A 71 11.88 -20.11 9.36
CA GLY A 71 12.84 -21.18 9.05
C GLY A 71 14.21 -20.70 8.56
N LEU A 72 14.54 -19.42 8.80
CA LEU A 72 15.92 -18.98 8.93
C LEU A 72 16.41 -19.23 10.36
N ASP A 73 17.65 -19.68 10.48
CA ASP A 73 18.30 -19.93 11.77
C ASP A 73 18.82 -18.60 12.32
N LEU A 74 17.91 -17.79 12.86
CA LEU A 74 18.24 -16.49 13.48
C LEU A 74 18.82 -16.71 14.88
N SER A 75 19.89 -16.01 15.24
CA SER A 75 20.41 -16.01 16.62
C SER A 75 19.39 -15.37 17.59
N PRO A 76 19.49 -15.61 18.92
CA PRO A 76 18.63 -14.95 19.90
C PRO A 76 18.62 -13.42 19.77
N ALA A 77 19.80 -12.81 19.60
CA ALA A 77 19.95 -11.37 19.43
C ALA A 77 19.30 -10.86 18.13
N GLN A 78 19.45 -11.60 17.02
CA GLN A 78 18.80 -11.24 15.75
C GLN A 78 17.28 -11.31 15.87
N ARG A 79 16.72 -12.34 16.54
CA ARG A 79 15.27 -12.47 16.73
C ARG A 79 14.68 -11.29 17.49
N GLU A 80 15.38 -10.81 18.52
CA GLU A 80 14.96 -9.64 19.28
C GLU A 80 14.96 -8.37 18.42
N GLN A 81 16.03 -8.13 17.65
CA GLN A 81 16.11 -7.00 16.73
C GLN A 81 15.02 -7.04 15.65
N VAL A 82 14.77 -8.22 15.07
CA VAL A 82 13.71 -8.43 14.09
C VAL A 82 12.34 -8.16 14.69
N LYS A 83 12.07 -8.66 15.91
CA LYS A 83 10.81 -8.42 16.62
C LYS A 83 10.62 -6.93 16.90
N ALA A 84 11.64 -6.25 17.43
CA ALA A 84 11.59 -4.82 17.70
C ALA A 84 11.31 -4.00 16.43
N LEU A 85 11.94 -4.34 15.31
CA LEU A 85 11.70 -3.70 14.02
C LEU A 85 10.23 -3.86 13.58
N PHE A 86 9.67 -5.08 13.68
CA PHE A 86 8.28 -5.34 13.31
C PHE A 86 7.28 -4.64 14.24
N ASP A 87 7.53 -4.67 15.55
CA ASP A 87 6.64 -4.02 16.53
C ASP A 87 6.61 -2.50 16.31
N ALA A 88 7.78 -1.89 16.06
CA ALA A 88 7.91 -0.45 15.80
C ALA A 88 7.20 -0.02 14.51
N GLN A 89 7.26 -0.83 13.45
CA GLN A 89 6.67 -0.47 12.15
C GLN A 89 5.19 -0.84 12.03
N ARG A 90 4.65 -1.66 12.96
CA ARG A 90 3.29 -2.22 12.87
C ARG A 90 2.18 -1.17 12.75
N PRO A 91 2.17 -0.06 13.52
CA PRO A 91 1.13 0.96 13.38
C PRO A 91 1.13 1.62 11.99
N ALA A 92 2.31 2.05 11.53
CA ALA A 92 2.46 2.68 10.22
C ALA A 92 2.07 1.73 9.07
N PHE A 93 2.38 0.43 9.21
CA PHE A 93 1.96 -0.57 8.24
C PHE A 93 0.44 -0.73 8.21
N GLN A 94 -0.22 -0.77 9.37
CA GLN A 94 -1.68 -0.89 9.47
C GLN A 94 -2.39 0.30 8.84
N GLU A 95 -1.90 1.51 9.12
CA GLU A 95 -2.44 2.75 8.55
C GLU A 95 -2.36 2.75 7.02
N LYS A 96 -1.18 2.43 6.46
CA LYS A 96 -0.99 2.35 4.99
C LYS A 96 -1.87 1.27 4.36
N SER A 97 -1.94 0.10 4.99
CA SER A 97 -2.79 -1.01 4.54
C SER A 97 -4.27 -0.64 4.54
N LYS A 98 -4.72 0.07 5.57
CA LYS A 98 -6.09 0.58 5.67
C LYS A 98 -6.37 1.60 4.56
N ALA A 99 -5.47 2.56 4.33
CA ALA A 99 -5.63 3.55 3.28
C ALA A 99 -5.74 2.92 1.88
N VAL A 100 -4.88 1.94 1.58
CA VAL A 100 -4.95 1.17 0.32
C VAL A 100 -6.27 0.41 0.21
N HIS A 101 -6.70 -0.24 1.28
CA HIS A 101 -7.96 -0.97 1.30
C HIS A 101 -9.16 -0.04 1.02
N GLU A 102 -9.25 1.10 1.72
CA GLU A 102 -10.31 2.08 1.55
C GLU A 102 -10.35 2.64 0.12
N ALA A 103 -9.19 2.94 -0.49
CA ALA A 103 -9.13 3.41 -1.87
C ALA A 103 -9.62 2.35 -2.86
N ARG A 104 -9.23 1.08 -2.67
CA ARG A 104 -9.69 -0.03 -3.52
C ARG A 104 -11.20 -0.27 -3.37
N VAL A 105 -11.71 -0.17 -2.14
CA VAL A 105 -13.16 -0.29 -1.86
C VAL A 105 -13.92 0.85 -2.55
N ALA A 106 -13.42 2.09 -2.50
CA ALA A 106 -14.06 3.21 -3.17
C ALA A 106 -14.14 3.01 -4.69
N LEU A 107 -13.06 2.56 -5.34
CA LEU A 107 -13.06 2.25 -6.76
C LEU A 107 -14.04 1.11 -7.09
N HIS A 108 -14.06 0.05 -6.28
CA HIS A 108 -14.99 -1.06 -6.44
C HIS A 108 -16.45 -0.62 -6.28
N GLN A 109 -16.75 0.22 -5.29
CA GLN A 109 -18.09 0.77 -5.08
C GLN A 109 -18.53 1.64 -6.26
N LEU A 110 -17.65 2.49 -6.80
CA LEU A 110 -17.96 3.29 -7.99
C LEU A 110 -18.32 2.39 -9.17
N SER A 111 -17.58 1.29 -9.38
CA SER A 111 -17.81 0.36 -10.50
C SER A 111 -19.18 -0.33 -10.48
N LEU A 112 -19.80 -0.44 -9.30
CA LEU A 112 -21.12 -1.04 -9.10
C LEU A 112 -22.24 0.01 -8.95
N SER A 113 -21.91 1.30 -9.07
CA SER A 113 -22.86 2.39 -8.85
C SER A 113 -23.36 2.99 -10.17
N ASP A 114 -24.56 3.56 -10.14
CA ASP A 114 -25.11 4.33 -11.27
C ASP A 114 -24.37 5.65 -11.53
N LYS A 115 -23.39 6.00 -10.68
CA LYS A 115 -22.58 7.22 -10.76
C LYS A 115 -21.23 7.01 -11.46
N TYR A 116 -21.04 5.85 -12.10
CA TYR A 116 -19.81 5.57 -12.82
C TYR A 116 -19.60 6.56 -13.97
N THR A 117 -18.42 7.18 -14.01
CA THR A 117 -17.88 7.79 -15.21
C THR A 117 -16.41 7.36 -15.38
N PRO A 118 -15.90 7.28 -16.62
CA PRO A 118 -14.49 6.96 -16.86
C PRO A 118 -13.53 7.90 -16.14
N GLU A 119 -13.86 9.19 -16.04
CA GLU A 119 -13.03 10.21 -15.40
C GLU A 119 -12.95 9.97 -13.90
N ARG A 120 -14.08 9.73 -13.24
CA ARG A 120 -14.12 9.47 -11.80
C ARG A 120 -13.45 8.14 -11.44
N ALA A 121 -13.57 7.14 -12.32
CA ALA A 121 -12.87 5.87 -12.17
C ALA A 121 -11.35 6.04 -12.30
N ALA A 122 -10.89 6.86 -13.25
CA ALA A 122 -9.47 7.17 -13.42
C ALA A 122 -8.88 7.89 -12.19
N GLU A 123 -9.60 8.86 -11.61
CA GLU A 123 -9.19 9.54 -10.38
C GLU A 123 -9.02 8.56 -9.20
N LEU A 124 -10.02 7.68 -8.98
CA LEU A 124 -9.93 6.68 -7.90
C LEU A 124 -8.85 5.64 -8.17
N ALA A 125 -8.64 5.24 -9.42
CA ALA A 125 -7.54 4.35 -9.78
C ALA A 125 -6.16 4.98 -9.53
N GLN A 126 -6.02 6.29 -9.80
CA GLN A 126 -4.80 7.02 -9.49
C GLN A 126 -4.56 7.12 -7.98
N ASP A 127 -5.61 7.37 -7.18
CA ASP A 127 -5.52 7.35 -5.71
C ASP A 127 -5.11 5.97 -5.17
N VAL A 128 -5.68 4.89 -5.71
CA VAL A 128 -5.25 3.51 -5.40
C VAL A 128 -3.76 3.34 -5.71
N ALA A 129 -3.31 3.72 -6.91
CA ALA A 129 -1.92 3.55 -7.32
C ALA A 129 -0.94 4.33 -6.41
N GLN A 130 -1.30 5.56 -6.02
CA GLN A 130 -0.47 6.37 -5.13
C GLN A 130 -0.33 5.73 -3.73
N LYS A 131 -1.44 5.28 -3.15
CA LYS A 131 -1.44 4.64 -1.82
C LYS A 131 -0.71 3.30 -1.85
N ASP A 132 -0.90 2.51 -2.91
CA ASP A 132 -0.24 1.22 -3.07
C ASP A 132 1.29 1.40 -3.22
N SER A 133 1.71 2.37 -4.04
CA SER A 133 3.13 2.74 -4.19
C SER A 133 3.75 3.18 -2.85
N ALA A 134 3.07 4.03 -2.08
CA ALA A 134 3.53 4.46 -0.78
C ALA A 134 3.68 3.30 0.22
N GLN A 135 2.78 2.31 0.17
CA GLN A 135 2.90 1.09 0.96
C GLN A 135 4.10 0.24 0.50
N LEU A 136 4.28 0.04 -0.81
CA LEU A 136 5.38 -0.75 -1.36
C LEU A 136 6.76 -0.15 -1.03
N LEU A 137 6.90 1.17 -1.12
CA LEU A 137 8.14 1.87 -0.74
C LEU A 137 8.45 1.68 0.74
N PHE A 138 7.47 1.90 1.61
CA PHE A 138 7.62 1.64 3.05
C PHE A 138 8.07 0.19 3.31
N MET A 139 7.43 -0.76 2.63
CA MET A 139 7.78 -2.17 2.73
C MET A 139 9.20 -2.49 2.27
N ALA A 140 9.66 -1.89 1.18
CA ALA A 140 11.02 -2.04 0.68
C ALA A 140 12.06 -1.48 1.67
N GLU A 141 11.80 -0.31 2.25
CA GLU A 141 12.64 0.30 3.28
C GLU A 141 12.76 -0.60 4.52
N GLN A 142 11.63 -1.12 5.00
CA GLN A 142 11.62 -2.04 6.14
C GLN A 142 12.32 -3.37 5.81
N GLY A 143 12.16 -3.87 4.59
CA GLY A 143 12.90 -5.03 4.08
C GLY A 143 14.41 -4.80 4.05
N ASN A 144 14.87 -3.60 3.68
CA ASN A 144 16.29 -3.23 3.74
C ASN A 144 16.83 -3.19 5.17
N LYS A 145 16.07 -2.63 6.12
CA LYS A 145 16.42 -2.63 7.55
C LYS A 145 16.55 -4.05 8.09
N LEU A 146 15.61 -4.93 7.73
CA LEU A 146 15.65 -6.34 8.07
C LEU A 146 16.91 -7.02 7.50
N ALA A 147 17.23 -6.77 6.23
CA ALA A 147 18.41 -7.36 5.58
C ALA A 147 19.73 -6.99 6.28
N LYS A 148 19.81 -5.83 6.93
CA LYS A 148 21.00 -5.41 7.71
C LYS A 148 21.18 -6.16 9.04
N ILE A 149 20.12 -6.81 9.55
CA ILE A 149 20.18 -7.66 10.75
C ILE A 149 20.70 -9.07 10.40
N LEU A 150 20.47 -9.49 9.16
CA LEU A 150 20.78 -10.85 8.69
C LEU A 150 22.23 -10.99 8.23
N THR A 151 22.78 -12.19 8.37
CA THR A 151 24.08 -12.54 7.76
C THR A 151 23.96 -12.63 6.23
N PRO A 152 25.06 -12.55 5.46
CA PRO A 152 25.05 -12.78 4.01
C PRO A 152 24.36 -14.10 3.60
N GLU A 153 24.63 -15.18 4.32
CA GLU A 153 24.08 -16.51 4.06
C GLU A 153 22.57 -16.56 4.30
N GLN A 154 22.12 -15.97 5.42
CA GLN A 154 20.70 -15.85 5.74
C GLN A 154 19.94 -15.00 4.70
N ARG A 155 20.56 -13.92 4.20
CA ARG A 155 19.98 -13.10 3.11
C ARG A 155 19.83 -13.90 1.82
N SER A 156 20.83 -14.69 1.44
CA SER A 156 20.77 -15.55 0.26
C SER A 156 19.61 -16.56 0.36
N LYS A 157 19.50 -17.25 1.51
CA LYS A 157 18.42 -18.20 1.79
C LYS A 157 17.04 -17.53 1.79
N MET A 158 16.94 -16.28 2.24
CA MET A 158 15.71 -15.50 2.17
C MET A 158 15.31 -15.21 0.71
N LEU A 159 16.25 -14.80 -0.15
CA LEU A 159 15.99 -14.51 -1.57
C LEU A 159 15.55 -15.76 -2.34
N GLU A 160 16.23 -16.89 -2.15
CA GLU A 160 15.87 -18.17 -2.77
C GLU A 160 14.41 -18.55 -2.45
N ARG A 161 14.00 -18.37 -1.18
CA ARG A 161 12.64 -18.65 -0.74
C ARG A 161 11.60 -17.71 -1.32
N LEU A 162 11.93 -16.43 -1.49
CA LEU A 162 11.06 -15.48 -2.16
C LEU A 162 10.82 -15.90 -3.63
N GLN A 163 11.89 -16.29 -4.34
CA GLN A 163 11.81 -16.78 -5.72
C GLN A 163 11.01 -18.09 -5.83
N ALA A 164 11.25 -19.05 -4.95
CA ALA A 164 10.52 -20.32 -4.93
C ALA A 164 9.02 -20.14 -4.75
N ARG A 165 8.60 -19.11 -4.00
CA ARG A 165 7.17 -18.77 -3.83
C ARG A 165 6.60 -18.07 -5.05
N ALA A 166 7.34 -17.14 -5.66
CA ALA A 166 6.93 -16.50 -6.90
C ALA A 166 6.62 -17.55 -7.99
N GLY A 167 7.55 -18.48 -8.21
CA GLY A 167 7.37 -19.57 -9.18
C GLY A 167 6.32 -20.62 -8.80
N LYS A 168 5.80 -20.63 -7.56
CA LYS A 168 4.64 -21.48 -7.17
C LYS A 168 3.31 -20.78 -7.44
N THR A 169 3.28 -19.45 -7.34
CA THR A 169 2.10 -18.64 -7.68
C THR A 169 1.86 -18.62 -9.19
N GLU A 170 2.92 -18.60 -10.01
CA GLU A 170 2.83 -18.65 -11.49
C GLU A 170 2.37 -20.00 -12.05
N ARG A 171 2.44 -21.08 -11.25
CA ARG A 171 2.05 -22.43 -11.64
C ARG A 171 0.61 -22.80 -11.24
N ARG A 172 -0.16 -21.84 -10.72
CA ARG A 172 -1.56 -22.00 -10.33
C ARG A 172 -2.45 -21.17 -11.24
#